data_AF-A0A832HMN7-F1
#
_entry.id   AF-A0A832HMN7-F1
#
_cell.length_a   1.000
_cell.length_b   1.000
_cell.length_c   1.000
_cell.angle_alpha   90.00
_cell.angle_beta   90.00
_cell.angle_gamma   90.00
#
_symmetry.space_group_name_H-M   'P 1'
#
loop_
_entity.id
_entity.type
_entity.pdbx_description
1 polymer ?
#
loop_
_entity_poly.entity_id
_entity_poly.type
_entity_poly.pdbx_seq_one_letter_code
_entity_poly.pdbx_strand_id
1 'polypeptide(L)'
;MRRAQIQLPDDMYEQVQRICRLREISMAELGRRGFEYMLSVYSQGGMIPGDWTPPKPRRLGWKGLSDADIKAHAQGVDAEPAIAERRKR
;
A
#
# COMPACT_ATOMS: atom_id res chain seq x y z
N MET A 1 -27.31 4.67 0.09
CA MET A 1 -26.06 5.21 0.67
C MET A 1 -25.56 4.27 1.76
N ARG A 2 -24.24 4.16 1.98
CA ARG A 2 -23.66 3.39 3.09
C ARG A 2 -23.05 4.36 4.12
N ARG A 3 -23.19 4.07 5.41
CA ARG A 3 -22.58 4.87 6.48
C ARG A 3 -21.13 4.45 6.67
N ALA A 4 -20.23 5.42 6.68
CA ALA A 4 -18.82 5.24 7.03
C ALA A 4 -18.50 6.04 8.30
N GLN A 5 -17.65 5.48 9.16
CA GLN A 5 -17.05 6.19 10.28
C GLN A 5 -15.56 6.33 10.01
N ILE A 6 -15.05 7.54 10.08
CA ILE A 6 -13.64 7.87 9.84
C ILE A 6 -13.08 8.60 11.07
N GLN A 7 -11.80 8.40 11.34
CA GLN A 7 -11.07 9.15 12.36
C GLN A 7 -10.25 10.23 11.66
N LEU A 8 -10.19 11.42 12.26
CA LEU A 8 -9.43 12.57 11.79
C LEU A 8 -8.56 13.05 12.95
N PRO A 9 -7.30 13.45 12.69
CA PRO A 9 -6.53 14.22 13.66
C PRO A 9 -7.31 15.48 14.09
N ASP A 10 -7.19 15.87 15.37
CA ASP A 10 -7.99 16.95 15.96
C ASP A 10 -7.78 18.28 15.23
N ASP A 11 -6.54 18.60 14.88
CA ASP A 11 -6.19 19.80 14.11
C ASP A 11 -6.83 19.81 12.72
N MET A 12 -6.86 18.65 12.06
CA MET A 12 -7.52 18.48 10.77
C MET A 12 -9.04 18.61 10.90
N TYR A 13 -9.64 18.07 11.97
CA TYR A 13 -11.08 18.20 12.24
C TYR A 13 -11.50 19.67 12.36
N GLU A 14 -10.74 20.48 13.11
CA GLU A 14 -11.03 21.91 13.27
C GLU A 14 -10.95 22.69 11.95
N GLN A 15 -9.95 22.38 11.12
CA GLN A 15 -9.83 22.96 9.78
C GLN A 15 -11.01 22.59 8.89
N VAL A 16 -11.41 21.31 8.90
CA VAL A 16 -12.57 20.81 8.15
C VAL A 16 -13.86 21.49 8.60
N GLN A 17 -14.07 21.65 9.91
CA GLN A 17 -15.22 22.34 10.47
C GLN A 17 -15.28 23.81 10.05
N ARG A 18 -14.13 24.49 10.01
CA ARG A 18 -14.06 25.87 9.51
C ARG A 18 -14.51 25.97 8.05
N ILE A 19 -14.07 25.05 7.18
CA ILE A 19 -14.48 25.02 5.78
C ILE A 19 -15.99 24.75 5.66
N CYS A 20 -16.52 23.80 6.43
CA CYS A 20 -17.95 23.47 6.43
C CYS A 20 -18.81 24.70 6.79
N ARG A 21 -18.41 25.45 7.83
CA ARG A 21 -19.07 26.71 8.21
C ARG A 21 -18.98 27.77 7.13
N LEU A 22 -17.79 28.01 6.57
CA LEU A 22 -17.58 29.02 5.53
C LEU A 22 -18.33 28.72 4.21
N ARG A 23 -18.58 27.44 3.93
CA ARG A 23 -19.25 26.98 2.70
C ARG A 23 -20.72 26.63 2.93
N GLU A 24 -21.21 26.72 4.16
CA GLU A 24 -22.57 26.31 4.55
C GLU A 24 -22.94 24.89 4.09
N ILE A 25 -22.00 23.95 4.21
CA ILE A 25 -22.21 22.54 3.86
C ILE A 25 -21.92 21.64 5.05
N SER A 26 -22.53 20.46 5.04
CA SER A 26 -22.25 19.43 6.05
C SER A 26 -20.87 18.81 5.84
N MET A 27 -20.30 18.25 6.91
CA MET A 27 -19.05 17.48 6.83
C MET A 27 -19.19 16.25 5.90
N ALA A 28 -20.38 15.66 5.84
CA ALA A 28 -20.68 14.55 4.93
C ALA A 28 -20.62 14.98 3.46
N GLU A 29 -21.16 16.16 3.14
CA GLU A 29 -21.10 16.72 1.78
C GLU A 29 -19.68 17.10 1.39
N LEU A 30 -18.92 17.71 2.29
CA LEU A 30 -17.50 17.99 2.06
C LEU A 30 -16.71 16.69 1.81
N GLY A 31 -16.94 15.66 2.64
CA GLY A 31 -16.33 14.34 2.49
C GLY A 31 -16.68 13.69 1.16
N ARG A 32 -17.95 13.72 0.73
CA ARG A 32 -18.40 13.22 -0.57
C ARG A 32 -17.64 13.89 -1.71
N ARG A 33 -17.57 15.22 -1.73
CA ARG A 33 -16.82 15.98 -2.75
C ARG A 33 -15.33 15.65 -2.72
N GLY A 34 -14.75 15.49 -1.53
CA GLY A 34 -13.37 15.05 -1.37
C GLY A 34 -13.12 13.67 -1.99
N PHE A 35 -14.00 12.71 -1.74
CA PHE A 35 -13.90 11.39 -2.36
C PHE A 35 -14.07 11.44 -3.88
N GLU A 36 -15.02 12.22 -4.39
CA GLU A 36 -15.21 12.41 -5.84
C GLU A 36 -13.99 13.03 -6.51
N TYR A 37 -13.36 14.01 -5.86
CA TYR A 37 -12.11 14.59 -6.34
C TYR A 37 -10.97 13.57 -6.33
N MET A 38 -10.80 12.81 -5.24
CA MET A 38 -9.76 11.79 -5.19
C MET A 38 -9.99 10.71 -6.26
N LEU A 39 -11.24 10.28 -6.46
CA LEU A 39 -11.58 9.37 -7.55
C LEU A 39 -11.26 10.00 -8.90
N SER A 40 -11.62 11.25 -9.17
CA SER A 40 -11.33 11.87 -10.47
C SER A 40 -9.83 12.03 -10.75
N VAL A 41 -9.00 12.21 -9.71
CA VAL A 41 -7.54 12.27 -9.84
C VAL A 41 -6.94 10.89 -10.08
N TYR A 42 -7.34 9.88 -9.31
CA TYR A 42 -6.69 8.57 -9.31
C TYR A 42 -7.36 7.52 -10.21
N SER A 43 -8.61 7.72 -10.62
CA SER A 43 -9.34 6.76 -11.48
C SER A 43 -9.06 6.95 -12.97
N GLN A 44 -8.40 8.05 -13.39
CA GLN A 44 -8.07 8.31 -14.79
C GLN A 44 -6.95 7.40 -15.33
N GLY A 45 -6.08 6.89 -14.46
CA GLY A 45 -5.24 5.74 -14.76
C GLY A 45 -6.04 4.51 -14.42
N GLY A 46 -6.89 4.04 -15.35
CA GLY A 46 -7.87 3.00 -15.11
C GLY A 46 -7.32 1.92 -14.18
N MET A 47 -8.10 1.52 -13.17
CA MET A 47 -7.94 0.19 -12.59
C MET A 47 -7.83 -0.73 -13.79
N ILE A 48 -6.64 -1.27 -14.08
CA ILE A 48 -6.46 -2.17 -15.20
C ILE A 48 -7.52 -3.25 -14.95
N PRO A 49 -8.57 -3.37 -15.79
CA PRO A 49 -9.57 -4.39 -15.58
C PRO A 49 -8.87 -5.69 -15.93
N GLY A 50 -8.29 -6.31 -14.92
CA GLY A 50 -7.41 -7.46 -15.06
C GLY A 50 -6.84 -7.82 -13.70
N ASP A 51 -6.63 -9.11 -13.51
CA ASP A 51 -5.92 -9.60 -12.33
C ASP A 51 -4.57 -8.88 -12.24
N TRP A 52 -4.27 -8.33 -11.06
CA TRP A 52 -2.96 -7.75 -10.81
C TRP A 52 -1.91 -8.82 -11.12
N THR A 53 -1.02 -8.52 -12.07
CA THR A 53 0.11 -9.38 -12.40
C THR A 53 1.40 -8.69 -11.96
N PRO A 54 2.30 -9.39 -11.27
CA PRO A 54 3.59 -8.81 -10.92
C PRO A 54 4.35 -8.46 -12.20
N PRO A 55 5.10 -7.34 -12.23
CA PRO A 55 5.95 -7.03 -13.36
C PRO A 55 6.95 -8.17 -13.59
N LYS A 56 7.29 -8.43 -14.86
CA LYS A 56 8.27 -9.47 -15.21
C LYS A 56 9.54 -9.27 -14.36
N PRO A 57 10.00 -10.29 -13.60
CA PRO A 57 11.17 -10.16 -12.75
C PRO A 57 12.35 -9.59 -13.53
N ARG A 58 13.00 -8.57 -12.97
CA ARG A 58 14.23 -8.04 -13.56
C ARG A 58 15.34 -9.05 -13.35
N ARG A 59 16.16 -9.27 -14.38
CA ARG A 59 17.36 -10.10 -14.27
C ARG A 59 18.44 -9.33 -13.51
N LEU A 60 18.35 -9.34 -12.19
CA LEU A 60 19.33 -8.70 -11.31
C LEU A 60 20.57 -9.58 -11.13
N GLY A 61 20.45 -10.89 -11.37
CA GLY A 61 21.52 -11.86 -11.14
C GLY A 61 21.96 -11.91 -9.68
N TRP A 62 22.95 -12.75 -9.38
CA TRP A 62 23.60 -12.76 -8.07
C TRP A 62 25.07 -13.06 -8.26
N LYS A 63 25.96 -12.11 -7.88
CA LYS A 63 27.42 -12.25 -7.97
C LYS A 63 27.94 -12.71 -9.36
N GLY A 64 27.25 -12.34 -10.44
CA GLY A 64 27.61 -12.76 -11.81
C GLY A 64 27.34 -14.25 -12.12
N LEU A 65 26.67 -14.97 -11.22
CA LEU A 65 26.29 -16.36 -11.41
C LEU A 65 25.13 -16.48 -12.41
N SER A 66 25.14 -17.58 -13.18
CA SER A 66 23.98 -17.94 -14.00
C SER A 66 22.83 -18.42 -13.13
N ASP A 67 21.60 -18.39 -13.64
CA ASP A 67 20.41 -18.87 -12.96
C ASP A 67 20.57 -20.33 -12.46
N ALA A 68 21.31 -21.17 -13.22
CA ALA A 68 21.63 -22.54 -12.83
C ALA A 68 22.63 -22.61 -11.67
N ASP A 69 23.67 -21.77 -11.70
CA ASP A 69 24.68 -21.70 -10.63
C ASP A 69 24.09 -21.14 -9.34
N ILE A 70 23.18 -20.16 -9.45
CA ILE A 70 22.43 -19.61 -8.31
C ILE A 70 21.61 -20.71 -7.65
N LYS A 71 20.89 -21.51 -8.44
CA LYS A 71 20.10 -22.64 -7.93
C LYS A 71 20.97 -23.67 -7.24
N ALA A 72 22.08 -24.09 -7.87
CA ALA A 72 23.00 -25.05 -7.31
C ALA A 72 23.63 -24.55 -6.00
N HIS A 73 24.04 -23.28 -5.94
CA HIS A 73 24.59 -22.67 -4.74
C HIS A 73 23.55 -22.60 -3.61
N ALA A 74 22.34 -22.11 -3.89
CA ALA A 74 21.28 -22.00 -2.89
C ALA A 74 20.83 -23.35 -2.32
N GLN A 75 20.87 -24.42 -3.13
CA GLN A 75 20.52 -25.78 -2.69
C GLN A 75 21.67 -26.52 -1.99
N GLY A 76 22.91 -26.06 -2.19
CA GLY A 76 24.12 -26.62 -1.57
C GLY A 76 24.52 -25.95 -0.25
N VAL A 77 23.94 -24.79 0.08
CA VAL A 77 24.06 -24.19 1.41
C VAL A 77 22.94 -24.78 2.27
N ASP A 78 23.30 -25.46 3.36
CA ASP A 78 22.32 -25.92 4.36
C ASP A 78 21.51 -24.72 4.87
N ALA A 79 20.25 -24.64 4.44
CA ALA A 79 19.33 -23.56 4.75
C ALA A 79 18.64 -23.76 6.11
N GLU A 80 19.34 -24.32 7.10
CA GLU A 80 18.92 -24.24 8.49
C GLU A 80 19.63 -23.07 9.16
N PRO A 81 19.03 -21.88 9.25
CA PRO A 81 19.46 -20.95 10.29
C PRO A 81 19.14 -21.62 11.63
N ALA A 82 20.14 -21.67 12.51
CA ALA A 82 20.00 -22.04 13.90
C ALA A 82 18.93 -21.16 14.59
N ILE A 83 17.65 -21.54 14.51
CA ILE A 83 16.57 -20.97 15.34
C ILE A 83 16.66 -21.52 16.78
N ALA A 84 17.62 -22.42 17.06
CA ALA A 84 17.74 -23.13 18.33
C ALA A 84 18.43 -22.36 19.47
N GLU A 85 19.11 -21.22 19.25
CA GLU A 85 19.90 -20.59 20.33
C GLU A 85 19.21 -19.45 21.11
N ARG A 86 17.97 -19.06 20.80
CA ARG A 86 17.26 -18.00 21.56
C ARG A 86 16.29 -18.49 22.64
N ARG A 87 16.37 -19.76 23.06
CA ARG A 87 15.49 -20.29 24.13
C ARG A 87 16.17 -20.77 25.42
N LYS A 88 17.47 -20.55 25.59
CA LYS A 88 18.13 -20.78 26.89
C LYS A 88 19.24 -19.77 27.17
N ARG A 89 18.86 -18.60 27.69
CA ARG A 89 19.46 -17.94 28.88
C ARG A 89 18.82 -16.58 29.11
#